data_AF-A0A182G012-F1
#
_entry.id   AF-A0A182G012-F1
#
_cell.length_a   1.000
_cell.length_b   1.000
_cell.length_c   1.000
_cell.angle_alpha   90.00
_cell.angle_beta   90.00
_cell.angle_gamma   90.00
#
_symmetry.space_group_name_H-M   'P 1'
#
loop_
_entity.id
_entity.type
_entity.pdbx_description
1 polymer ?
#
loop_
_entity_poly.entity_id
_entity_poly.type
_entity_poly.pdbx_seq_one_letter_code
_entity_poly.pdbx_strand_id
1 'polypeptide(L)'
;MLPLIVTLINPLTGTSVLLDFEPQFAFLARNITFSVVQIDENQRSMLSTANDLALVAIAMSSSNGRERTQQAFDFIESFDGDVSPKEQLCLSAARESQRSYAQLLGDDISYCSGNLLYTKASNDSNQYNEALNAAHLLSKRTSGAVLEVLTDHMDSGSKEQVLSHRLQEHEKEWFDLQLKLNSLSDRIASEIEVAREQLSQCLDQAILFFNYTIAYVKDELEECFANDD
;
A
#
# COMPACT_ATOMS: atom_id res chain seq x y z
N MET A 1 -56.28 -0.55 -56.51
CA MET A 1 -55.76 0.75 -56.03
C MET A 1 -55.84 0.75 -54.51
N LEU A 2 -54.70 0.60 -53.82
CA LEU A 2 -54.58 0.79 -52.37
C LEU A 2 -53.96 2.16 -52.12
N PRO A 3 -54.47 2.99 -51.18
CA PRO A 3 -53.81 4.23 -50.83
C PRO A 3 -52.62 3.92 -49.89
N LEU A 4 -51.45 4.39 -50.29
CA LEU A 4 -50.22 4.38 -49.50
C LEU A 4 -50.38 5.42 -48.39
N ILE A 5 -50.55 4.99 -47.13
CA ILE A 5 -50.43 5.87 -45.98
C ILE A 5 -48.93 6.08 -45.75
N VAL A 6 -48.43 7.24 -46.21
CA VAL A 6 -47.10 7.72 -45.84
C VAL A 6 -47.20 8.26 -44.41
N THR A 7 -46.81 7.43 -43.44
CA THR A 7 -46.47 7.91 -42.11
C THR A 7 -45.20 8.76 -42.21
N LEU A 8 -45.38 10.08 -42.17
CA LEU A 8 -44.31 11.06 -41.95
C LEU A 8 -43.75 10.84 -40.53
N ILE A 9 -42.70 10.02 -40.43
CA ILE A 9 -41.81 10.03 -39.27
C ILE A 9 -40.95 11.29 -39.43
N ASN A 10 -41.19 12.28 -38.59
CA ASN A 10 -40.43 13.51 -38.55
C ASN A 10 -39.08 13.23 -37.86
N PRO A 11 -37.92 13.18 -38.54
CA PRO A 11 -36.65 12.74 -37.94
C PRO A 11 -35.85 13.88 -37.29
N LEU A 12 -36.40 15.08 -37.14
CA LEU A 12 -35.60 16.31 -36.97
C LEU A 12 -35.60 16.96 -35.59
N THR A 13 -36.15 16.32 -34.55
CA THR A 13 -36.09 16.85 -33.17
C THR A 13 -35.18 16.05 -32.24
N GLY A 14 -34.81 14.81 -32.60
CA GLY A 14 -33.89 13.99 -31.80
C GLY A 14 -32.40 14.29 -32.01
N THR A 15 -32.04 14.97 -33.10
CA THR A 15 -30.64 15.16 -33.51
C THR A 15 -29.94 16.35 -32.84
N SER A 16 -30.64 17.40 -32.39
CA SER A 16 -29.97 18.55 -31.75
C SER A 16 -29.48 18.22 -30.35
N VAL A 17 -30.32 17.60 -29.52
CA VAL A 17 -30.01 17.27 -28.13
C VAL A 17 -28.83 16.30 -28.02
N LEU A 18 -28.72 15.32 -28.93
CA LEU A 18 -27.57 14.42 -29.00
C LEU A 18 -26.28 15.20 -29.31
N LEU A 19 -26.29 16.07 -30.33
CA LEU A 19 -25.13 16.86 -30.75
C LEU A 19 -24.65 17.82 -29.64
N ASP A 20 -25.57 18.31 -28.80
CA ASP A 20 -25.24 19.25 -27.74
C ASP A 20 -24.67 18.57 -26.49
N PHE A 21 -25.20 17.40 -26.09
CA PHE A 21 -24.85 16.76 -24.81
C PHE A 21 -23.90 15.56 -24.92
N GLU A 22 -23.94 14.79 -26.01
CA GLU A 22 -23.05 13.63 -26.20
C GLU A 22 -21.56 13.99 -26.01
N PRO A 23 -21.04 15.10 -26.58
CA PRO A 23 -19.65 15.48 -26.39
C PRO A 23 -19.30 15.80 -24.93
N GLN A 24 -20.22 16.40 -24.17
CA GLN A 24 -20.02 16.80 -22.78
C GLN A 24 -19.96 15.58 -21.85
N PHE A 25 -20.92 14.67 -21.97
CA PHE A 25 -20.91 13.41 -21.23
C PHE A 25 -19.70 12.53 -21.61
N ALA A 26 -19.38 12.42 -22.90
CA ALA A 26 -18.20 11.69 -23.37
C ALA A 26 -16.90 12.31 -22.85
N PHE A 27 -16.82 13.64 -22.78
CA PHE A 27 -15.68 14.34 -22.18
C PHE A 27 -15.55 14.04 -20.69
N LEU A 28 -16.64 14.18 -19.91
CA LEU A 28 -16.65 13.90 -18.48
C LEU A 28 -16.27 12.44 -18.19
N ALA A 29 -16.85 11.47 -18.90
CA ALA A 29 -16.53 10.06 -18.72
C ALA A 29 -15.05 9.73 -18.99
N ARG A 30 -14.47 10.32 -20.04
CA ARG A 30 -13.04 10.21 -20.33
C ARG A 30 -12.19 10.86 -19.25
N ASN A 31 -12.56 12.05 -18.80
CA ASN A 31 -11.86 12.75 -17.73
C ASN A 31 -11.82 11.91 -16.43
N ILE A 32 -12.96 11.36 -16.02
CA ILE A 32 -13.04 10.44 -14.88
C ILE A 32 -12.08 9.26 -15.08
N THR A 33 -12.14 8.61 -16.25
CA THR A 33 -11.30 7.43 -16.55
C THR A 33 -9.81 7.76 -16.45
N PHE A 34 -9.36 8.83 -17.11
CA PHE A 34 -7.95 9.21 -17.10
C PHE A 34 -7.49 9.64 -15.71
N SER A 35 -8.28 10.44 -15.00
CA SER A 35 -7.94 10.91 -13.67
C SER A 35 -7.84 9.75 -12.67
N VAL A 36 -8.76 8.79 -12.74
CA VAL A 36 -8.71 7.59 -11.89
C VAL A 36 -7.43 6.78 -12.14
N VAL A 37 -7.04 6.58 -13.41
CA VAL A 37 -5.79 5.89 -13.75
C VAL A 37 -4.57 6.63 -13.17
N GLN A 38 -4.50 7.94 -13.33
CA GLN A 38 -3.39 8.74 -12.79
C GLN A 38 -3.29 8.66 -11.27
N ILE A 39 -4.43 8.72 -10.57
CA ILE A 39 -4.47 8.63 -9.11
C ILE A 39 -4.03 7.24 -8.64
N ASP A 40 -4.50 6.17 -9.29
CA ASP A 40 -4.11 4.78 -8.97
C ASP A 40 -2.62 4.51 -9.26
N GLU A 41 -2.09 4.98 -10.40
CA GLU A 41 -0.68 4.84 -10.74
C GLU A 41 0.25 5.55 -9.74
N ASN A 42 -0.11 6.77 -9.33
CA ASN A 42 0.64 7.50 -8.31
C ASN A 42 0.64 6.75 -6.97
N GLN A 43 -0.52 6.24 -6.56
CA GLN A 43 -0.65 5.48 -5.31
C GLN A 43 0.17 4.19 -5.33
N ARG A 44 0.13 3.44 -6.42
CA ARG A 44 0.97 2.24 -6.62
C ARG A 44 2.46 2.54 -6.61
N SER A 45 2.88 3.62 -7.26
CA SER A 45 4.29 4.04 -7.29
C SER A 45 4.82 4.36 -5.90
N MET A 46 4.05 5.10 -5.09
CA MET A 46 4.38 5.38 -3.69
C MET A 46 4.48 4.10 -2.86
N LEU A 47 3.49 3.20 -2.99
CA LEU A 47 3.47 1.91 -2.29
C LEU A 47 4.68 1.03 -2.65
N SER A 48 5.07 1.01 -3.93
CA SER A 48 6.24 0.26 -4.41
C SER A 48 7.51 0.81 -3.78
N THR A 49 7.71 2.12 -3.85
CA THR A 49 8.90 2.79 -3.31
C THR A 49 9.05 2.52 -1.81
N ALA A 50 7.96 2.64 -1.05
CA ALA A 50 7.97 2.37 0.38
C ALA A 50 8.27 0.89 0.69
N ASN A 51 7.77 -0.04 -0.14
CA ASN A 51 8.05 -1.46 0.01
C ASN A 51 9.54 -1.78 -0.21
N ASP A 52 10.13 -1.21 -1.26
CA ASP A 52 11.53 -1.45 -1.59
C ASP A 52 12.46 -0.94 -0.48
N LEU A 53 12.19 0.26 0.05
CA LEU A 53 12.96 0.82 1.16
C LEU A 53 12.84 -0.03 2.43
N ALA A 54 11.65 -0.54 2.73
CA ALA A 54 11.45 -1.44 3.87
C ALA A 54 12.20 -2.76 3.71
N LEU A 55 12.15 -3.38 2.52
CA LEU A 55 12.87 -4.60 2.22
C LEU A 55 14.39 -4.40 2.33
N VAL A 56 14.90 -3.26 1.86
CA VAL A 56 16.32 -2.90 2.02
C VAL A 56 16.70 -2.77 3.49
N ALA A 57 15.89 -2.10 4.31
CA ALA A 57 16.15 -1.94 5.75
C ALA A 57 16.16 -3.30 6.48
N ILE A 58 15.20 -4.17 6.19
CA ILE A 58 15.12 -5.52 6.74
C ILE A 58 16.33 -6.36 6.31
N ALA A 59 16.68 -6.31 5.01
CA ALA A 59 17.82 -7.05 4.48
C ALA A 59 19.14 -6.59 5.10
N MET A 60 19.32 -5.27 5.27
CA MET A 60 20.51 -4.69 5.89
C MET A 60 20.62 -5.12 7.37
N SER A 61 19.51 -5.03 8.12
CA SER A 61 19.47 -5.46 9.53
C SER A 61 19.75 -6.96 9.68
N SER A 62 19.15 -7.78 8.81
CA SER A 62 19.39 -9.23 8.77
C SER A 62 20.85 -9.56 8.40
N SER A 63 21.45 -8.81 7.48
CA SER A 63 22.85 -8.98 7.11
C SER A 63 23.78 -8.63 8.28
N ASN A 64 23.55 -7.49 8.92
CA ASN A 64 24.30 -7.05 10.10
C ASN A 64 24.18 -8.08 11.23
N GLY A 65 22.96 -8.52 11.54
CA GLY A 65 22.70 -9.58 12.52
C GLY A 65 23.50 -10.85 12.27
N ARG A 66 23.55 -11.34 11.02
CA ARG A 66 24.34 -12.52 10.65
C ARG A 66 25.84 -12.30 10.81
N GLU A 67 26.36 -11.17 10.35
CA GLU A 67 27.77 -10.83 10.50
C GLU A 67 28.19 -10.77 11.98
N ARG A 68 27.38 -10.07 12.80
CA ARG A 68 27.60 -9.94 14.24
C ARG A 68 27.49 -11.27 14.98
N THR A 69 26.55 -12.13 14.56
CA THR A 69 26.43 -13.49 15.08
C THR A 69 27.70 -14.29 14.79
N GLN A 70 28.23 -14.22 13.56
CA GLN A 70 29.46 -14.91 13.20
C GLN A 70 30.65 -14.40 14.02
N GLN A 71 30.81 -13.07 14.16
CA GLN A 71 31.87 -12.47 14.99
C GLN A 71 31.79 -12.91 16.46
N ALA A 72 30.58 -13.10 16.99
CA ALA A 72 30.39 -13.60 18.35
C ALA A 72 30.81 -15.07 18.47
N PHE A 73 30.44 -15.93 17.51
CA PHE A 73 30.93 -17.32 17.50
C PHE A 73 32.44 -17.41 17.31
N ASP A 74 33.02 -16.65 16.37
CA ASP A 74 34.47 -16.64 16.15
C ASP A 74 35.24 -16.26 17.43
N PHE A 75 34.68 -15.32 18.22
CA PHE A 75 35.22 -15.00 19.54
C PHE A 75 35.09 -16.16 20.53
N ILE A 76 33.93 -16.79 20.64
CA ILE A 76 33.72 -17.94 21.54
C ILE A 76 34.67 -19.09 21.18
N GLU A 77 34.80 -19.42 19.89
CA GLU A 77 35.69 -20.48 19.41
C GLU A 77 37.18 -20.11 19.53
N SER A 78 37.53 -18.84 19.76
CA SER A 78 38.94 -18.43 19.98
C SER A 78 39.54 -18.94 21.30
N PHE A 79 38.70 -19.45 22.20
CA PHE A 79 39.10 -20.09 23.46
C PHE A 79 39.40 -21.60 23.28
N ASP A 80 39.40 -22.14 22.06
CA ASP A 80 39.72 -23.56 21.80
C ASP A 80 41.18 -23.90 22.20
N GLY A 81 41.33 -24.74 23.22
CA GLY A 81 42.60 -25.19 23.80
C GLY A 81 42.40 -26.32 24.83
N ASP A 82 43.42 -26.59 25.66
CA ASP A 82 43.29 -27.48 26.82
C ASP A 82 42.45 -26.79 27.91
N VAL A 83 41.12 -26.93 27.81
CA VAL A 83 40.15 -26.29 28.72
C VAL A 83 39.74 -27.21 29.87
N SER A 84 39.55 -26.62 31.05
CA SER A 84 39.05 -27.27 32.24
C SER A 84 37.58 -27.69 32.07
N PRO A 85 37.06 -28.66 32.86
CA PRO A 85 35.65 -29.01 32.83
C PRO A 85 34.71 -27.82 33.12
N LYS A 86 35.16 -26.83 33.89
CA LYS A 86 34.40 -25.61 34.20
C LYS A 86 34.39 -24.67 32.99
N GLU A 87 35.54 -24.43 32.38
CA GLU A 87 35.67 -23.63 31.16
C GLU A 87 34.85 -24.22 30.00
N GLN A 88 34.82 -25.55 29.86
CA GLN A 88 33.99 -26.23 28.87
C GLN A 88 32.48 -25.99 29.07
N LEU A 89 32.02 -25.90 30.33
CA LEU A 89 30.63 -25.54 30.64
C LEU A 89 30.33 -24.09 30.23
N CYS A 90 31.25 -23.17 30.51
CA CYS A 90 31.11 -21.77 30.10
C CYS A 90 31.06 -21.61 28.57
N LEU A 91 31.94 -22.28 27.83
CA LEU A 91 31.90 -22.29 26.36
C LEU A 91 30.58 -22.85 25.83
N SER A 92 30.07 -23.92 26.43
CA SER A 92 28.80 -24.53 26.03
C SER A 92 27.62 -23.57 26.27
N ALA A 93 27.58 -22.91 27.43
CA ALA A 93 26.56 -21.92 27.77
C ALA A 93 26.64 -20.66 26.89
N ALA A 94 27.85 -20.18 26.55
CA ALA A 94 28.06 -19.05 25.64
C ALA A 94 27.54 -19.37 24.24
N ARG A 95 27.87 -20.57 23.71
CA ARG A 95 27.36 -21.03 22.40
C ARG A 95 25.84 -21.11 22.37
N GLU A 96 25.22 -21.68 23.40
CA GLU A 96 23.76 -21.81 23.49
C GLU A 96 23.06 -20.45 23.61
N SER A 97 23.57 -19.58 24.47
CA SER A 97 23.09 -18.20 24.62
C SER A 97 23.17 -17.45 23.29
N GLN A 98 24.32 -17.50 22.61
CA GLN A 98 24.51 -16.80 21.34
C GLN A 98 23.58 -17.31 20.23
N ARG A 99 23.29 -18.62 20.19
CA ARG A 99 22.26 -19.17 19.27
C ARG A 99 20.88 -18.62 19.58
N SER A 100 20.51 -18.59 20.87
CA SER A 100 19.21 -18.12 21.32
C SER A 100 19.00 -16.63 21.00
N TYR A 101 20.02 -15.80 21.25
CA TYR A 101 19.94 -14.37 20.91
C TYR A 101 19.90 -14.11 19.40
N ALA A 102 20.62 -14.90 18.59
CA ALA A 102 20.54 -14.79 17.15
C ALA A 102 19.15 -15.17 16.61
N GLN A 103 18.50 -16.17 17.22
CA GLN A 103 17.12 -16.50 16.90
C GLN A 103 16.16 -15.36 17.29
N LEU A 104 16.31 -14.81 18.50
CA LEU A 104 15.48 -13.69 18.97
C LEU A 104 15.59 -12.47 18.06
N LEU A 105 16.79 -12.15 17.55
CA LEU A 105 16.96 -11.07 16.57
C LEU A 105 16.15 -11.34 15.29
N GLY A 106 16.11 -12.59 14.82
CA GLY A 106 15.29 -12.97 13.66
C GLY A 106 13.78 -12.78 13.91
N ASP A 107 13.33 -13.10 15.12
CA ASP A 107 11.95 -12.90 15.57
C ASP A 107 11.61 -11.41 15.68
N ASP A 108 12.52 -10.60 16.24
CA ASP A 108 12.37 -9.15 16.37
C ASP A 108 12.30 -8.46 15.00
N ILE A 109 13.19 -8.82 14.06
CA ILE A 109 13.16 -8.31 12.68
C ILE A 109 11.82 -8.64 12.02
N SER A 110 11.34 -9.88 12.21
CA SER A 110 10.05 -10.32 11.67
C SER A 110 8.89 -9.53 12.29
N TYR A 111 8.92 -9.31 13.61
CA TYR A 111 7.94 -8.50 14.33
C TYR A 111 7.93 -7.05 13.83
N CYS A 112 9.10 -6.41 13.70
CA CYS A 112 9.22 -5.04 13.20
C CYS A 112 8.60 -4.87 11.81
N SER A 113 8.73 -5.89 10.94
CA SER A 113 8.15 -5.88 9.59
C SER A 113 6.62 -5.96 9.55
N GLY A 114 5.99 -6.49 10.62
CA GLY A 114 4.55 -6.73 10.68
C GLY A 114 3.72 -5.45 10.63
N ASN A 115 4.17 -4.36 11.26
CA ASN A 115 3.42 -3.10 11.32
C ASN A 115 3.23 -2.48 9.93
N LEU A 116 4.24 -2.55 9.06
CA LEU A 116 4.14 -2.04 7.68
C LEU A 116 3.08 -2.82 6.87
N LEU A 117 2.95 -4.12 7.10
CA LEU A 117 1.95 -4.97 6.45
C LEU A 117 0.53 -4.63 6.92
N TYR A 118 0.34 -4.35 8.21
CA TYR A 118 -0.96 -3.93 8.75
C TYR A 118 -1.42 -2.59 8.22
N THR A 119 -0.50 -1.62 8.07
CA THR A 119 -0.83 -0.31 7.47
C THR A 119 -1.30 -0.43 6.02
N LYS A 120 -0.72 -1.36 5.24
CA LYS A 120 -1.19 -1.62 3.86
C LYS A 120 -2.58 -2.26 3.79
N ALA A 121 -3.01 -2.94 4.85
CA ALA A 121 -4.32 -3.58 4.97
C ALA A 121 -5.35 -2.70 5.72
N SER A 122 -5.08 -1.40 5.88
CA SER A 122 -5.92 -0.51 6.69
C SER A 122 -7.32 -0.29 6.10
N ASN A 123 -8.23 0.18 6.96
CA ASN A 123 -9.58 0.58 6.57
C ASN A 123 -9.59 1.66 5.47
N ASP A 124 -8.50 2.40 5.33
CA ASP A 124 -8.36 3.45 4.32
C ASP A 124 -8.09 2.89 2.94
N SER A 125 -7.34 1.78 2.86
CA SER A 125 -7.17 1.00 1.64
C SER A 125 -8.52 0.50 1.12
N ASN A 126 -9.40 0.03 2.01
CA ASN A 126 -10.76 -0.38 1.65
C ASN A 126 -11.60 0.80 1.14
N GLN A 127 -11.63 1.92 1.87
CA GLN A 127 -12.35 3.11 1.45
C GLN A 127 -11.84 3.69 0.13
N TYR A 128 -10.54 3.59 -0.13
CA TYR A 128 -9.93 4.01 -1.39
C TYR A 128 -10.42 3.14 -2.55
N ASN A 129 -10.40 1.81 -2.38
CA ASN A 129 -10.90 0.88 -3.38
C ASN A 129 -12.40 1.05 -3.64
N GLU A 130 -13.20 1.32 -2.61
CA GLU A 130 -14.62 1.66 -2.76
C GLU A 130 -14.83 2.95 -3.57
N ALA A 131 -14.06 4.01 -3.28
CA ALA A 131 -14.12 5.27 -4.02
C ALA A 131 -13.67 5.10 -5.48
N LEU A 132 -12.64 4.27 -5.72
CA LEU A 132 -12.15 3.93 -7.05
C LEU A 132 -13.23 3.21 -7.87
N ASN A 133 -13.89 2.21 -7.25
CA ASN A 133 -15.00 1.50 -7.86
C ASN A 133 -16.18 2.42 -8.15
N ALA A 134 -16.53 3.32 -7.23
CA ALA A 134 -17.58 4.32 -7.45
C ALA A 134 -17.25 5.24 -8.63
N ALA A 135 -16.01 5.70 -8.76
CA ALA A 135 -15.56 6.52 -9.88
C ALA A 135 -15.64 5.76 -11.22
N HIS A 136 -15.23 4.49 -11.26
CA HIS A 136 -15.39 3.65 -12.44
C HIS A 136 -16.85 3.45 -12.84
N LEU A 137 -17.74 3.24 -11.86
CA LEU A 137 -19.18 3.13 -12.11
C LEU A 137 -19.77 4.45 -12.62
N LEU A 138 -19.36 5.58 -12.05
CA LEU A 138 -19.77 6.91 -12.50
C LEU A 138 -19.33 7.16 -13.95
N SER A 139 -18.09 6.81 -14.32
CA SER A 139 -17.61 6.92 -15.71
C SER A 139 -18.48 6.12 -16.69
N LYS A 140 -18.81 4.87 -16.34
CA LYS A 140 -19.69 4.02 -17.16
C LYS A 140 -21.10 4.60 -17.29
N ARG A 141 -21.70 5.02 -16.18
CA ARG A 141 -23.01 5.70 -16.15
C ARG A 141 -23.00 6.94 -17.02
N THR A 142 -21.97 7.77 -16.88
CA THR A 142 -21.80 9.01 -17.63
C THR A 142 -21.69 8.75 -19.12
N SER A 143 -20.96 7.71 -19.53
CA SER A 143 -20.83 7.32 -20.95
C SER A 143 -22.16 6.91 -21.58
N GLY A 144 -23.05 6.26 -20.82
CA GLY A 144 -24.35 5.77 -21.30
C GLY A 144 -25.52 6.74 -21.11
N ALA A 145 -25.35 7.80 -20.32
CA ALA A 145 -26.46 8.65 -19.85
C ALA A 145 -27.28 9.30 -20.96
N VAL A 146 -26.63 9.73 -22.05
CA VAL A 146 -27.31 10.36 -23.19
C VAL A 146 -28.19 9.34 -23.93
N LEU A 147 -27.69 8.12 -24.15
CA LEU A 147 -28.42 7.08 -24.84
C LEU A 147 -29.69 6.67 -24.06
N GLU A 148 -29.59 6.53 -22.74
CA GLU A 148 -30.73 6.20 -21.87
C GLU A 148 -31.87 7.22 -22.02
N VAL A 149 -31.58 8.52 -21.88
CA VAL A 149 -32.60 9.58 -21.97
C VAL A 149 -33.18 9.69 -23.38
N LEU A 150 -32.39 9.39 -24.42
CA LEU A 150 -32.89 9.41 -25.79
C LEU A 150 -33.88 8.28 -26.08
N THR A 151 -33.71 7.12 -25.44
CA THR A 151 -34.64 5.97 -25.58
C THR A 151 -35.98 6.17 -24.86
N ASP A 152 -36.07 7.14 -23.94
CA ASP A 152 -37.31 7.46 -23.24
C ASP A 152 -38.32 8.23 -24.11
N HIS A 153 -39.60 7.97 -23.86
CA HIS A 153 -40.73 8.61 -24.55
C HIS A 153 -41.03 9.99 -23.95
N MET A 154 -40.12 10.94 -24.17
CA MET A 154 -40.21 12.33 -23.71
C MET A 154 -40.06 13.31 -24.88
N ASP A 155 -40.63 14.51 -24.76
CA ASP A 155 -40.38 15.58 -25.73
C ASP A 155 -38.94 16.14 -25.60
N SER A 156 -38.49 16.86 -26.64
CA SER A 156 -37.11 17.34 -26.73
C SER A 156 -36.71 18.30 -25.61
N GLY A 157 -37.61 19.17 -25.14
CA GLY A 157 -37.32 20.13 -24.09
C GLY A 157 -37.17 19.44 -22.73
N SER A 158 -38.02 18.46 -22.46
CA SER A 158 -37.90 17.61 -21.27
C SER A 158 -36.61 16.78 -21.27
N LYS A 159 -36.17 16.27 -22.45
CA LYS A 159 -34.89 15.55 -22.58
C LYS A 159 -33.68 16.45 -22.29
N GLU A 160 -33.69 17.66 -22.82
CA GLU A 160 -32.64 18.66 -22.57
C GLU A 160 -32.52 19.00 -21.08
N GLN A 161 -33.64 19.23 -20.40
CA GLN A 161 -33.65 19.54 -18.97
C GLN A 161 -33.10 18.37 -18.13
N VAL A 162 -33.50 17.13 -18.45
CA VAL A 162 -32.99 15.93 -17.76
C VAL A 162 -31.49 15.74 -17.99
N LEU A 163 -31.01 15.92 -19.22
CA LEU A 163 -29.58 15.77 -19.54
C LEU A 163 -28.73 16.85 -18.89
N SER A 164 -29.21 18.10 -18.88
CA SER A 164 -28.55 19.20 -18.18
C SER A 164 -28.43 18.93 -16.69
N HIS A 165 -29.51 18.49 -16.05
CA HIS A 165 -29.49 18.11 -14.63
C HIS A 165 -28.54 16.94 -14.35
N ARG A 166 -28.63 15.86 -15.12
CA ARG A 166 -27.76 14.68 -14.97
C ARG A 166 -26.29 15.02 -15.16
N LEU A 167 -25.97 15.91 -16.10
CA LEU A 167 -24.59 16.34 -16.32
C LEU A 167 -24.05 17.05 -15.07
N GLN A 168 -24.81 18.01 -14.53
CA GLN A 168 -24.46 18.70 -13.29
C GLN A 168 -24.30 17.75 -12.10
N GLU A 169 -25.18 16.76 -11.97
CA GLU A 169 -25.09 15.72 -10.94
C GLU A 169 -23.81 14.89 -11.09
N HIS A 170 -23.49 14.43 -12.31
CA HIS A 170 -22.30 13.64 -12.56
C HIS A 170 -21.02 14.45 -12.37
N GLU A 171 -20.99 15.73 -12.77
CA GLU A 171 -19.85 16.62 -12.53
C GLU A 171 -19.60 16.81 -11.03
N LYS A 172 -20.68 17.00 -10.25
CA LYS A 172 -20.60 17.14 -8.80
C LYS A 172 -20.17 15.83 -8.12
N GLU A 173 -20.78 14.70 -8.49
CA GLU A 173 -20.42 13.38 -7.97
C GLU A 173 -18.95 13.07 -8.27
N TRP A 174 -18.46 13.43 -9.47
CA TRP A 174 -17.06 13.29 -9.83
C TRP A 174 -16.16 14.18 -8.98
N PHE A 175 -16.50 15.47 -8.81
CA PHE A 175 -15.73 16.38 -7.97
C PHE A 175 -15.57 15.85 -6.53
N ASP A 176 -16.66 15.37 -5.94
CA ASP A 176 -16.67 14.81 -4.58
C ASP A 176 -15.81 13.52 -4.50
N LEU A 177 -15.93 12.62 -5.50
CA LEU A 177 -15.12 11.41 -5.58
C LEU A 177 -13.64 11.70 -5.78
N GLN A 178 -13.31 12.67 -6.62
CA GLN A 178 -11.93 13.08 -6.89
C GLN A 178 -11.27 13.63 -5.62
N LEU A 179 -11.97 14.49 -4.87
CA LEU A 179 -11.49 14.99 -3.58
C LEU A 179 -11.29 13.85 -2.58
N LYS A 180 -12.26 12.92 -2.50
CA LYS A 180 -12.16 11.76 -1.61
C LYS A 180 -10.97 10.86 -1.96
N LEU A 181 -10.76 10.56 -3.24
CA LEU A 181 -9.65 9.74 -3.73
C LEU A 181 -8.29 10.37 -3.41
N ASN A 182 -8.13 11.66 -3.67
CA ASN A 182 -6.89 12.38 -3.34
C ASN A 182 -6.64 12.38 -1.82
N SER A 183 -7.66 12.72 -1.01
CA SER A 183 -7.53 12.72 0.45
C SER A 183 -7.18 11.35 1.02
N LEU A 184 -7.78 10.27 0.50
CA LEU A 184 -7.46 8.91 0.91
C LEU A 184 -6.05 8.50 0.47
N SER A 185 -5.65 8.87 -0.75
CA SER A 185 -4.29 8.63 -1.25
C SER A 185 -3.24 9.32 -0.37
N ASP A 186 -3.45 10.59 -0.02
CA ASP A 186 -2.54 11.36 0.85
C ASP A 186 -2.46 10.75 2.26
N ARG A 187 -3.60 10.32 2.82
CA ARG A 187 -3.65 9.68 4.14
C ARG A 187 -2.89 8.36 4.14
N ILE A 188 -3.15 7.49 3.16
CA ILE A 188 -2.43 6.22 2.99
C ILE A 188 -0.92 6.47 2.85
N ALA A 189 -0.52 7.44 2.04
CA ALA A 189 0.90 7.79 1.87
C ALA A 189 1.54 8.23 3.19
N SER A 190 0.84 9.07 3.98
CA SER A 190 1.31 9.50 5.30
C SER A 190 1.43 8.32 6.27
N GLU A 191 0.46 7.42 6.30
CA GLU A 191 0.49 6.25 7.20
C GLU A 191 1.64 5.31 6.87
N ILE A 192 1.90 5.08 5.58
CA ILE A 192 3.03 4.27 5.11
C ILE A 192 4.36 4.89 5.55
N GLU A 193 4.50 6.21 5.43
CA GLU A 193 5.71 6.91 5.83
C GLU A 193 5.96 6.78 7.34
N VAL A 194 4.92 6.97 8.16
CA VAL A 194 4.99 6.74 9.62
C VAL A 194 5.37 5.29 9.94
N ALA A 195 4.75 4.32 9.26
CA ALA A 195 5.06 2.90 9.47
C ALA A 195 6.51 2.58 9.08
N ARG A 196 7.06 3.24 8.05
CA ARG A 196 8.46 3.11 7.64
C ARG A 196 9.42 3.67 8.68
N GLU A 197 9.14 4.84 9.22
CA GLU A 197 9.95 5.42 10.30
C GLU A 197 9.94 4.53 11.54
N GLN A 198 8.78 4.00 11.92
CA GLN A 198 8.64 3.05 13.03
C GLN A 198 9.40 1.74 12.76
N LEU A 199 9.35 1.22 11.53
CA LEU A 199 10.14 0.05 11.13
C LEU A 199 11.63 0.30 11.36
N SER A 200 12.16 1.45 10.90
CA SER A 200 13.57 1.79 11.09
C SER A 200 13.95 1.81 12.56
N GLN A 201 13.17 2.50 13.40
CA GLN A 201 13.43 2.61 14.83
C GLN A 201 13.37 1.25 15.53
N CYS A 202 12.42 0.40 15.15
CA CYS A 202 12.27 -0.95 15.68
C CYS A 202 13.49 -1.82 15.31
N LEU A 203 13.93 -1.78 14.06
CA LEU A 203 15.11 -2.51 13.59
C LEU A 203 16.39 -2.02 14.30
N ASP A 204 16.54 -0.71 14.46
CA ASP A 204 17.67 -0.13 15.18
C ASP A 204 17.71 -0.60 16.65
N GLN A 205 16.55 -0.64 17.32
CA GLN A 205 16.44 -1.19 18.68
C GLN A 205 16.77 -2.68 18.75
N ALA A 206 16.28 -3.49 17.81
CA ALA A 206 16.56 -4.92 17.76
C ALA A 206 18.07 -5.18 17.61
N ILE A 207 18.74 -4.44 16.72
CA ILE A 207 20.19 -4.54 16.54
C ILE A 207 20.97 -4.03 17.76
N LEU A 208 20.52 -2.94 18.39
CA LEU A 208 21.13 -2.42 19.61
C LEU A 208 21.07 -3.47 20.74
N PHE A 209 19.90 -4.06 20.96
CA PHE A 209 19.71 -5.10 21.97
C PHE A 209 20.56 -6.33 21.67
N PHE A 210 20.57 -6.78 20.41
CA PHE A 210 21.40 -7.90 20.00
C PHE A 210 22.90 -7.63 20.25
N ASN A 211 23.38 -6.43 19.94
CA ASN A 211 24.76 -6.05 20.22
C ASN A 211 25.09 -6.05 21.72
N TYR A 212 24.15 -5.62 22.56
CA TYR A 212 24.28 -5.73 24.01
C TYR A 212 24.39 -7.19 24.47
N THR A 213 23.57 -8.10 23.92
CA THR A 213 23.65 -9.53 24.28
C THR A 213 24.98 -10.17 23.87
N ILE A 214 25.56 -9.78 22.73
CA ILE A 214 26.91 -10.22 22.35
C ILE A 214 27.93 -9.75 23.39
N ALA A 215 27.92 -8.47 23.76
CA ALA A 215 28.86 -7.94 24.76
C ALA A 215 28.72 -8.67 26.10
N TYR A 216 27.48 -8.88 26.56
CA TYR A 216 27.19 -9.64 27.77
C TYR A 216 27.76 -11.06 27.74
N VAL A 217 27.55 -11.81 26.65
CA VAL A 217 28.11 -13.18 26.51
C VAL A 217 29.63 -13.16 26.51
N LYS A 218 30.27 -12.13 25.92
CA LYS A 218 31.73 -12.00 25.93
C LYS A 218 32.26 -11.74 27.33
N ASP A 219 31.68 -10.78 28.04
CA ASP A 219 32.10 -10.40 29.40
C ASP A 219 31.99 -11.61 30.35
N GLU A 220 30.87 -12.33 30.32
CA GLU A 220 30.65 -13.55 31.13
C GLU A 220 31.63 -14.68 30.78
N LEU A 221 31.99 -14.82 29.50
CA LEU A 221 32.97 -15.81 29.07
C LEU A 221 34.38 -15.44 29.56
N GLU A 222 34.79 -14.19 29.39
CA GLU A 222 36.08 -13.69 29.88
C GLU A 222 36.20 -13.82 31.41
N GLU A 223 35.15 -13.47 32.16
CA GLU A 223 35.11 -13.65 33.60
C GLU A 223 35.22 -15.12 34.02
N CYS A 224 34.60 -16.04 33.28
CA CYS A 224 34.70 -17.47 33.60
C CYS A 224 36.15 -17.98 33.49
N PHE A 225 36.88 -17.55 32.45
CA PHE A 225 38.28 -17.92 32.21
C PHE A 225 39.28 -17.16 33.10
N ALA A 226 38.93 -15.97 33.58
CA ALA A 226 39.78 -15.21 34.51
C ALA A 226 39.75 -15.74 35.96
N ASN A 227 38.71 -16.51 36.32
CA ASN A 227 38.49 -17.02 37.68
C ASN A 227 39.05 -18.44 37.91
N ASP A 228 40.03 -18.88 37.11
CA ASP A 228 40.73 -20.18 37.26
C ASP A 228 42.17 -20.04 37.83
N ASP A 229 42.54 -18.85 38.35
CA ASP A 229 43.72 -18.61 39.21
C ASP A 229 43.45 -18.83 40.71
#